data_AF-A0A966DPE8-F1
#
_entry.id   AF-A0A966DPE8-F1
#
_cell.length_a   1.000
_cell.length_b   1.000
_cell.length_c   1.000
_cell.angle_alpha   90.00
_cell.angle_beta   90.00
_cell.angle_gamma   90.00
#
_symmetry.space_group_name_H-M   'P 1'
#
loop_
_entity.id
_entity.type
_entity.pdbx_description
1 polymer ?
#
loop_
_entity_poly.entity_id
_entity_poly.type
_entity_poly.pdbx_seq_one_letter_code
_entity_poly.pdbx_strand_id
1 'polypeptide(L)' 'MKGNKSHHLFSKIFYFYYDGFRSMTVGKKLWAIIVIKLAIFFLVMRIFFFPDFLKTHFKNDKERSNYVFEQLINQE' A
#
# COMPACT_ATOMS: atom_id res chain seq x y z
N MET A 1 5.42 33.43 -30.12
CA MET A 1 5.89 32.08 -29.73
C MET A 1 6.03 32.03 -28.21
N LYS A 2 5.05 31.47 -27.49
CA LYS A 2 5.05 31.44 -26.01
C LYS A 2 4.72 30.02 -25.56
N GLY A 3 5.70 29.13 -25.69
CA GLY A 3 5.58 27.72 -25.33
C GLY A 3 6.41 27.39 -24.09
N ASN A 4 5.78 26.73 -23.12
CA ASN A 4 6.39 25.84 -22.13
C ASN A 4 7.60 26.37 -21.32
N LYS A 5 7.37 27.34 -20.43
CA LYS A 5 8.31 27.61 -19.31
C LYS A 5 7.99 26.82 -18.03
N SER A 6 6.74 26.37 -17.86
CA SER A 6 6.26 25.69 -16.65
C SER A 6 6.87 24.30 -16.46
N HIS A 7 6.93 23.49 -17.54
CA HIS A 7 7.50 22.14 -17.48
C HIS A 7 8.95 22.12 -16.97
N HIS A 8 9.75 23.13 -17.30
CA HIS A 8 11.17 23.15 -16.97
C HIS A 8 11.43 23.42 -15.47
N LEU A 9 10.54 24.12 -14.77
CA LEU A 9 10.68 24.40 -13.33
C LEU A 9 10.33 23.17 -12.49
N PHE A 10 9.19 22.52 -12.78
CA PHE A 10 8.80 21.29 -12.10
C PHE A 10 9.81 20.16 -12.36
N SER A 11 10.26 20.00 -13.60
CA SER A 11 11.32 19.05 -13.92
C SER A 11 12.61 19.35 -13.17
N LYS A 12 13.06 20.62 -13.09
CA LYS A 12 14.25 20.99 -12.31
C LYS A 12 14.12 20.65 -10.82
N ILE A 13 12.96 20.95 -10.22
CA ILE A 13 12.71 20.65 -8.80
C ILE A 13 12.72 19.14 -8.56
N PHE A 14 12.10 18.37 -9.47
CA PHE A 14 12.12 16.90 -9.42
C PHE A 14 13.55 16.35 -9.53
N TYR A 15 14.33 16.80 -10.52
CA TYR A 15 15.72 16.35 -10.70
C TYR A 15 16.60 16.75 -9.52
N PHE A 16 16.42 17.94 -8.94
CA PHE A 16 17.16 18.37 -7.76
C PHE A 16 16.87 17.47 -6.55
N TYR A 17 15.60 17.14 -6.31
CA TYR A 17 15.22 16.22 -5.23
C TYR A 17 15.71 14.79 -5.48
N TYR A 18 15.59 14.31 -6.71
CA TYR A 18 16.08 12.99 -7.13
C TYR A 18 17.60 12.88 -6.99
N ASP A 19 18.35 13.90 -7.44
CA ASP A 19 19.81 13.91 -7.41
C ASP A 19 20.35 14.12 -5.98
N GLY A 20 19.70 14.96 -5.18
CA GLY A 20 19.97 15.09 -3.75
C GLY A 20 19.69 13.79 -2.98
N PHE A 21 18.57 13.12 -3.27
CA PHE A 21 18.23 11.84 -2.64
C PHE A 21 19.19 10.70 -3.05
N ARG A 22 19.63 10.68 -4.32
CA ARG A 22 20.57 9.68 -4.85
C ARG A 22 22.00 9.89 -4.34
N SER A 23 22.46 11.12 -4.19
CA SER A 23 23.80 11.46 -3.67
C SER A 23 23.91 11.24 -2.15
N MET A 24 22.81 11.23 -1.42
CA MET A 24 22.80 11.00 0.03
C MET A 24 22.85 9.51 0.43
N THR A 25 23.93 9.09 1.09
CA THR A 25 24.04 7.76 1.71
C THR A 25 23.13 7.59 2.94
N VAL A 26 22.93 8.65 3.72
CA VAL A 26 22.06 8.63 4.92
C VAL A 26 20.58 8.60 4.54
N GLY A 27 20.17 9.41 3.55
CA GLY A 27 18.78 9.47 3.08
C GLY A 27 18.27 8.14 2.54
N LYS A 28 19.10 7.42 1.77
CA LYS A 28 18.79 6.07 1.29
C LYS A 28 18.58 5.07 2.44
N LYS A 29 19.41 5.13 3.49
CA LYS A 29 19.25 4.29 4.69
C LYS A 29 17.97 4.62 5.46
N LEU A 30 17.67 5.91 5.65
CA LEU A 30 16.44 6.34 6.32
C LEU A 30 15.19 5.89 5.55
N TRP A 31 15.19 6.05 4.22
CA TRP A 31 14.08 5.62 3.39
C TRP A 31 13.89 4.11 3.44
N ALA A 32 14.97 3.32 3.43
CA ALA A 32 14.89 1.88 3.63
C ALA A 32 14.26 1.53 5.00
N ILE A 33 14.64 2.23 6.07
CA ILE A 33 14.02 2.05 7.40
C ILE A 33 12.52 2.35 7.36
N ILE A 34 12.11 3.44 6.69
CA ILE A 34 10.69 3.81 6.55
C ILE A 34 9.93 2.72 5.79
N VAL A 35 10.46 2.24 4.67
CA VAL A 35 9.85 1.16 3.87
C VAL A 35 9.71 -0.13 4.69
N ILE A 36 10.76 -0.52 5.40
CA ILE A 36 10.74 -1.71 6.28
C ILE A 36 9.68 -1.53 7.37
N LYS A 37 9.65 -0.37 8.02
CA LYS A 37 8.69 -0.06 9.07
C LYS A 37 7.27 -0.13 8.53
N LEU A 38 6.99 0.49 7.38
CA LEU A 38 5.69 0.42 6.71
C LEU A 38 5.32 -1.01 6.32
N ALA A 39 6.26 -1.81 5.83
CA ALA A 39 6.02 -3.21 5.50
C ALA A 39 5.67 -4.04 6.75
N ILE A 40 6.37 -3.84 7.87
CA ILE A 40 6.09 -4.50 9.15
C ILE A 40 4.73 -4.07 9.69
N PHE A 41 4.44 -2.76 9.75
CA PHE A 41 3.14 -2.27 10.20
C PHE A 41 2.01 -2.79 9.31
N PHE A 42 2.20 -2.76 7.99
CA PHE A 42 1.23 -3.29 7.04
C PHE A 42 1.02 -4.80 7.23
N LEU A 43 2.09 -5.57 7.43
CA LEU A 43 2.00 -7.02 7.63
C LEU A 43 1.33 -7.35 8.97
N VAL A 44 1.69 -6.67 10.06
CA VAL A 44 1.07 -6.85 11.38
C VAL A 44 -0.39 -6.45 11.33
N MET A 45 -0.72 -5.27 10.79
CA MET A 45 -2.12 -4.88 10.60
C MET A 45 -2.85 -5.87 9.71
N ARG A 46 -2.23 -6.35 8.62
CA ARG A 46 -2.87 -7.32 7.74
C ARG A 46 -3.14 -8.66 8.43
N ILE A 47 -2.18 -9.19 9.16
CA ILE A 47 -2.34 -10.48 9.86
C ILE A 47 -3.26 -10.33 11.08
N PHE A 48 -3.23 -9.19 11.78
CA PHE A 48 -4.02 -8.95 12.99
C PHE A 48 -5.45 -8.44 12.71
N PHE A 49 -5.67 -7.68 11.64
CA PHE A 49 -7.02 -7.30 11.18
C PHE A 49 -7.65 -8.34 10.24
N PHE A 50 -6.87 -9.19 9.57
CA PHE A 50 -7.37 -10.29 8.76
C PHE A 50 -6.85 -11.69 9.19
N PRO A 51 -6.81 -12.05 10.48
CA PRO A 51 -6.47 -13.40 10.89
C PRO A 51 -7.66 -14.29 10.53
N ASP A 52 -7.46 -15.20 9.58
CA ASP A 52 -8.39 -16.30 9.26
C ASP A 52 -9.88 -15.93 9.25
N PHE A 53 -10.21 -14.75 8.71
CA PHE A 53 -11.59 -14.42 8.39
C PHE A 53 -12.18 -15.43 7.39
N LEU A 54 -11.37 -16.35 6.82
CA LEU A 54 -11.73 -17.42 5.87
C LEU A 54 -11.70 -18.86 6.40
N LYS A 55 -10.96 -19.19 7.47
CA LYS A 55 -10.63 -20.61 7.77
C LYS A 55 -11.16 -21.20 9.07
N THR A 56 -11.72 -20.41 9.99
CA THR A 56 -11.98 -20.93 11.34
C THR A 56 -13.33 -21.66 11.51
N HIS A 57 -14.23 -21.69 10.51
CA HIS A 57 -15.52 -22.39 10.67
C HIS A 57 -16.01 -23.31 9.52
N PHE A 58 -15.39 -23.35 8.34
CA PHE A 58 -15.90 -24.19 7.25
C PHE A 58 -14.76 -24.84 6.45
N LYS A 59 -14.82 -26.17 6.33
CA LYS A 59 -13.85 -27.00 5.60
C LYS A 59 -13.89 -26.82 4.07
N ASN A 60 -14.80 -26.00 3.54
CA ASN A 60 -15.03 -25.82 2.10
C ASN A 60 -15.38 -24.36 1.78
N ASP A 61 -14.53 -23.65 1.02
CA ASP A 61 -14.71 -22.22 0.67
C ASP A 61 -16.04 -21.93 -0.07
N LYS A 62 -16.63 -22.93 -0.75
CA LYS A 62 -17.90 -22.79 -1.47
C LYS A 62 -19.12 -22.63 -0.57
N GLU A 63 -19.24 -23.42 0.50
CA GLU A 63 -20.40 -23.37 1.41
C GLU A 63 -20.47 -22.05 2.17
N ARG A 64 -19.30 -21.51 2.49
CA ARG A 64 -19.15 -20.27 3.24
C ARG A 64 -19.56 -19.03 2.45
N SER A 65 -19.21 -19.00 1.15
CA SER A 65 -19.62 -17.91 0.27
C SER A 65 -21.14 -17.91 0.09
N ASN A 66 -21.77 -19.09 0.04
CA ASN A 66 -23.23 -19.21 -0.05
C ASN A 66 -23.93 -18.73 1.24
N TYR A 67 -23.40 -19.06 2.42
CA TYR A 67 -23.99 -18.62 3.68
C TYR A 67 -23.93 -17.08 3.88
N VAL A 68 -22.81 -16.45 3.54
CA VAL A 68 -22.71 -14.98 3.59
C VAL A 68 -23.61 -14.32 2.53
N PHE A 69 -23.72 -14.93 1.35
CA PHE A 69 -24.61 -14.46 0.29
C PHE A 69 -26.08 -14.52 0.71
N GLU A 70 -26.52 -15.61 1.34
CA GLU A 70 -27.87 -15.69 1.91
C GLU A 70 -28.11 -14.70 3.04
N GLN A 71 -27.13 -14.46 3.93
CA GLN A 71 -27.29 -13.44 4.97
C GLN A 71 -27.35 -12.02 4.38
N LEU A 72 -26.60 -11.70 3.33
CA LEU A 72 -26.67 -10.37 2.69
C LEU A 72 -27.96 -10.15 1.89
N ILE A 73 -28.59 -11.22 1.41
CA ILE A 73 -29.84 -11.17 0.64
C ILE A 73 -31.08 -11.21 1.54
N ASN A 74 -31.01 -11.92 2.67
CA ASN A 74 -32.13 -12.07 3.61
C ASN A 74 -32.09 -11.09 4.80
N GLN A 75 -31.16 -10.11 4.79
CA GLN A 75 -31.30 -8.94 5.67
C GLN A 75 -32.37 -8.03 5.07
N GLU A 76 -33.61 -8.22 5.54
CA GLU A 76 -34.70 -7.23 5.40
C GLU A 76 -34.34 -5.89 6.07
#